data_AF-A0A1G0LUP2-F1
#
_entry.id   AF-A0A1G0LUP2-F1
#
_cell.length_a   1.000
_cell.length_b   1.000
_cell.length_c   1.000
_cell.angle_alpha   90.00
_cell.angle_beta   90.00
_cell.angle_gamma   90.00
#
_symmetry.space_group_name_H-M   'P 1'
#
loop_
_entity.id
_entity.type
_entity.pdbx_description
1 polymer ?
#
loop_
_entity_poly.entity_id
_entity_poly.type
_entity_poly.pdbx_seq_one_letter_code
_entity_poly.pdbx_strand_id
1 'polypeptide(L)'
;MFDEQFPEWNNDDQQYSVKALKQWVVTNTQKQIDWYETRRKPRRLLAQGVRGLALILATLGALCPLLAPVVTINGLKLPELGYAFLAVGAALIPFDRYYGFSSSWMRFSSTQLSLEMLLREFQFDWILLQSQVFSAGTSIQKLKEFTGKVDGIIKQETDAWITDFKNNIAELEKMLKAGAEERKPGAIKLMIPNARDFQRISISVDGAFNKEMEGVTETLIDSISPGRHEVSLSTVDKSGSEHREAKVVDVTASTTVSVDVTIR
;
A
#
# COMPACT_ATOMS: atom_id res chain seq x y z
N MET A 1 21.74 19.87 6.46
CA MET A 1 23.03 20.26 5.85
C MET A 1 23.77 20.99 6.95
N PHE A 2 24.87 20.43 7.44
CA PHE A 2 25.52 20.94 8.65
C PHE A 2 26.37 22.17 8.30
N ASP A 3 26.03 23.34 8.87
CA ASP A 3 26.66 24.65 8.65
C ASP A 3 28.03 24.78 9.35
N GLU A 4 28.98 23.91 9.02
CA GLU A 4 30.40 24.16 9.35
C GLU A 4 31.12 24.64 8.11
N GLN A 5 31.61 25.87 8.17
CA GLN A 5 32.42 26.48 7.11
C GLN A 5 33.60 25.58 6.75
N PHE A 6 33.81 25.37 5.45
CA PHE A 6 34.93 24.58 4.95
C PHE A 6 36.26 25.25 5.37
N PRO A 7 37.26 24.50 5.88
CA PRO A 7 38.46 25.09 6.42
C PRO A 7 39.32 25.77 5.34
N GLU A 8 39.90 26.91 5.69
CA GLU A 8 40.80 27.67 4.82
C GLU A 8 42.15 26.97 4.67
N TRP A 9 42.75 27.08 3.48
CA TRP A 9 44.04 26.49 3.16
C TRP A 9 45.18 27.48 3.40
N ASN A 10 46.16 27.09 4.21
CA ASN A 10 47.40 27.84 4.42
C ASN A 10 48.59 27.10 3.79
N ASN A 11 49.25 27.73 2.81
CA ASN A 11 50.43 27.16 2.15
C ASN A 11 51.67 27.15 3.05
N ASP A 12 51.76 28.07 4.01
CA ASP A 12 52.91 28.21 4.91
C ASP A 12 52.90 27.11 5.98
N ASP A 13 51.72 26.56 6.31
CA ASP A 13 51.55 25.42 7.20
C ASP A 13 50.55 24.41 6.62
N GLN A 14 51.05 23.59 5.70
CA GLN A 14 50.27 22.55 5.04
C GLN A 14 49.84 21.45 6.01
N GLN A 15 50.62 21.16 7.06
CA GLN A 15 50.28 20.12 8.03
C GLN A 15 49.07 20.54 8.88
N TYR A 16 49.07 21.79 9.34
CA TYR A 16 47.92 22.36 10.03
C TYR A 16 46.66 22.33 9.15
N SER A 17 46.78 22.78 7.89
CA SER A 17 45.66 22.82 6.94
C SER A 17 45.07 21.44 6.68
N VAL A 18 45.91 20.42 6.49
CA VAL A 18 45.47 19.02 6.33
C VAL A 18 44.79 18.49 7.59
N LYS A 19 45.30 18.82 8.78
CA LYS A 19 44.70 18.41 10.06
C LYS A 19 43.32 19.04 10.25
N ALA A 20 43.18 20.33 9.97
CA ALA A 20 41.91 21.05 10.02
C ALA A 20 40.89 20.45 9.05
N LEU A 21 41.31 20.16 7.81
CA LEU A 21 40.46 19.51 6.81
C LEU A 21 40.02 18.11 7.25
N LYS A 22 40.95 17.30 7.78
CA LYS A 22 40.62 15.98 8.32
C LYS A 22 39.59 16.06 9.44
N GLN A 23 39.76 17.01 10.37
CA GLN A 23 38.82 17.19 11.47
C GLN A 23 37.43 17.57 10.95
N TRP A 24 37.35 18.52 10.03
CA TRP A 24 36.09 18.91 9.41
C TRP A 24 35.41 17.73 8.71
N VAL A 25 36.14 16.96 7.90
CA VAL A 25 35.61 15.78 7.20
C VAL A 25 35.08 14.73 8.17
N VAL A 26 35.87 14.37 9.20
CA VAL A 26 35.47 13.37 10.21
C VAL A 26 34.27 13.83 11.01
N THR A 27 34.24 15.09 11.45
CA THR A 27 33.11 15.66 12.19
C THR A 27 31.85 15.69 11.35
N ASN A 28 31.93 16.07 10.08
CA ASN A 28 30.79 16.06 9.18
C ASN A 28 30.26 14.64 8.96
N THR A 29 31.14 13.65 8.73
CA THR A 29 30.72 12.24 8.61
C THR A 29 30.08 11.72 9.89
N GLN A 30 30.63 12.05 11.08
CA GLN A 30 30.04 11.65 12.35
C GLN A 30 28.64 12.24 12.53
N LYS A 31 28.44 13.52 12.18
CA LYS A 31 27.10 14.14 12.20
C LYS A 31 26.10 13.44 11.29
N GLN A 32 26.54 12.94 10.12
CA GLN A 32 25.69 12.11 9.27
C GLN A 32 25.31 10.80 9.96
N ILE A 33 26.27 10.09 10.56
CA ILE A 33 26.03 8.86 11.33
C ILE A 33 25.01 9.11 12.44
N ASP A 34 25.21 10.17 13.23
CA ASP A 34 24.35 10.53 14.36
C ASP A 34 22.93 10.91 13.90
N TRP A 35 22.82 11.58 12.75
CA TRP A 35 21.53 11.87 12.11
C TRP A 35 20.77 10.59 11.78
N TYR A 36 21.44 9.61 11.16
CA TYR A 36 20.85 8.30 10.85
C TYR A 36 20.44 7.56 12.13
N GLU A 37 21.26 7.58 13.19
CA GLU A 37 20.93 6.95 14.47
C GLU A 37 19.69 7.57 15.12
N THR A 38 19.62 8.91 15.13
CA THR A 38 18.52 9.67 15.74
C THR A 38 17.22 9.44 14.98
N ARG A 39 17.27 9.40 13.64
CA ARG A 39 16.10 9.21 12.79
C ARG A 39 15.56 7.77 12.80
N ARG A 40 16.41 6.80 13.14
CA ARG A 40 16.09 5.36 13.22
C ARG A 40 15.09 5.01 14.34
N LYS A 41 15.29 5.55 15.55
CA LYS A 41 14.55 5.17 16.78
C LYS A 41 13.02 5.33 16.68
N PRO A 42 12.46 6.49 16.28
CA PRO A 42 11.01 6.65 16.21
C PRO A 42 10.37 5.77 15.13
N ARG A 43 11.06 5.52 14.01
CA ARG A 43 10.54 4.68 12.91
C ARG A 43 10.42 3.21 13.29
N ARG A 44 11.37 2.70 14.10
CA ARG A 44 11.27 1.36 14.67
C ARG A 44 10.05 1.20 15.58
N LEU A 45 9.81 2.18 16.46
CA LEU A 45 8.67 2.15 17.37
C LEU A 45 7.33 2.24 16.63
N LEU A 46 7.26 3.07 15.58
CA LEU A 46 6.06 3.14 14.73
C LEU A 46 5.79 1.81 14.00
N ALA A 47 6.82 1.20 13.39
CA ALA A 47 6.66 -0.09 12.71
C ALA A 47 6.22 -1.21 13.69
N GLN A 48 6.82 -1.26 14.88
CA GLN A 48 6.47 -2.23 15.92
C GLN A 48 5.06 -1.97 16.48
N GLY A 49 4.68 -0.70 16.65
CA GLY A 49 3.35 -0.31 17.12
C GLY A 49 2.24 -0.68 16.14
N VAL A 50 2.41 -0.39 14.85
CA VAL A 50 1.44 -0.74 13.79
C VAL A 50 1.26 -2.26 13.71
N ARG A 51 2.35 -3.02 13.73
CA ARG A 51 2.30 -4.50 13.70
C ARG A 51 1.68 -5.10 14.96
N GLY A 52 2.04 -4.57 16.13
CA GLY A 52 1.47 -4.99 17.41
C GLY A 52 -0.04 -4.73 17.46
N LEU A 53 -0.48 -3.55 17.02
CA LEU A 53 -1.89 -3.19 16.96
C LEU A 53 -2.66 -4.06 15.97
N ALA A 54 -2.09 -4.33 14.78
CA ALA A 54 -2.72 -5.21 13.81
C ALA A 54 -2.92 -6.63 14.37
N LEU A 55 -1.94 -7.17 15.10
CA LEU A 55 -2.05 -8.49 15.72
C LEU A 55 -3.11 -8.50 16.83
N ILE A 56 -3.15 -7.47 17.68
CA ILE A 56 -4.17 -7.34 18.74
C ILE A 56 -5.57 -7.25 18.12
N LEU A 57 -5.76 -6.46 17.07
CA LEU A 57 -7.05 -6.32 16.40
C LEU A 57 -7.47 -7.60 15.67
N ALA A 58 -6.52 -8.28 15.02
CA ALA A 58 -6.80 -9.56 14.36
C ALA A 58 -7.22 -10.63 15.37
N THR A 59 -6.51 -10.72 16.52
CA THR A 59 -6.85 -11.67 17.58
C THR A 59 -8.18 -11.34 18.25
N LEU A 60 -8.45 -10.08 18.60
CA LEU A 60 -9.73 -9.65 19.14
C LEU A 60 -10.90 -9.87 18.16
N GLY A 61 -10.67 -9.57 16.88
CA GLY A 61 -11.64 -9.77 15.81
C GLY A 61 -11.98 -11.24 15.59
N ALA A 62 -10.98 -12.13 15.65
CA ALA A 62 -11.17 -13.58 15.55
C ALA A 62 -11.86 -14.18 16.80
N LEU A 63 -11.61 -13.62 17.98
CA LEU A 63 -12.18 -14.10 19.25
C LEU A 63 -13.62 -13.62 19.49
N CYS A 64 -14.01 -12.45 18.98
CA CYS A 64 -15.36 -11.89 19.12
C CYS A 64 -16.51 -12.86 18.76
N PRO A 65 -16.51 -13.52 17.58
CA PRO A 65 -17.59 -14.45 17.23
C PRO A 65 -17.60 -15.70 18.13
N LEU A 66 -16.46 -16.10 18.69
CA LEU A 66 -16.35 -17.23 19.62
C LEU A 66 -16.93 -16.91 20.99
N LEU A 67 -16.81 -15.65 21.43
CA LEU A 67 -17.27 -15.17 22.74
C LEU A 67 -18.70 -14.59 22.72
N ALA A 68 -19.28 -14.42 21.54
CA ALA A 68 -20.64 -13.93 21.34
C ALA A 68 -21.72 -14.68 22.18
N PRO A 69 -21.61 -16.00 22.45
CA PRO A 69 -22.56 -16.70 23.32
C PRO A 69 -22.42 -16.39 24.82
N VAL A 70 -21.27 -15.86 25.25
CA VAL A 70 -20.88 -15.78 26.67
C VAL A 70 -20.76 -14.33 27.16
N VAL A 71 -20.47 -13.39 26.26
CA VAL A 71 -20.20 -11.98 26.60
C VAL A 71 -21.10 -11.07 25.79
N THR A 72 -21.78 -10.14 26.47
CA THR A 72 -22.54 -9.05 25.85
C THR A 72 -21.97 -7.71 26.33
N ILE A 73 -21.66 -6.82 25.40
CA ILE A 73 -21.12 -5.48 25.70
C ILE A 73 -22.17 -4.45 25.29
N ASN A 74 -22.78 -3.77 26.27
CA ASN A 74 -23.66 -2.59 26.09
C ASN A 74 -24.64 -2.65 24.89
N GLY A 75 -25.30 -3.78 24.66
CA GLY A 75 -26.31 -3.92 23.59
C GLY A 75 -25.77 -3.97 22.15
N LEU A 76 -24.44 -3.94 21.96
CA LEU A 76 -23.80 -4.12 20.66
C LEU A 76 -23.65 -5.61 20.33
N LYS A 77 -23.92 -5.98 19.07
CA LYS A 77 -23.70 -7.33 18.58
C LYS A 77 -22.19 -7.57 18.44
N LEU A 78 -21.62 -8.36 19.35
CA LEU A 78 -20.20 -8.75 19.36
C LEU A 78 -19.66 -9.20 17.98
N PRO A 79 -20.40 -9.96 17.16
CA PRO A 79 -19.93 -10.35 15.83
C PRO A 79 -19.66 -9.16 14.90
N GLU A 80 -20.50 -8.12 14.93
CA GLU A 80 -20.35 -6.91 14.10
C GLU A 80 -19.11 -6.11 14.50
N LEU A 81 -18.83 -6.02 15.81
CA LEU A 81 -17.58 -5.44 16.33
C LEU A 81 -16.35 -6.28 15.95
N GLY A 82 -16.48 -7.61 15.94
CA GLY A 82 -15.42 -8.53 15.51
C GLY A 82 -15.01 -8.29 14.05
N TYR A 83 -15.99 -8.15 13.16
CA TYR A 83 -15.72 -7.79 11.75
C TYR A 83 -15.09 -6.41 11.61
N ALA A 84 -15.50 -5.42 12.42
CA ALA A 84 -14.87 -4.11 12.44
C ALA A 84 -13.39 -4.19 12.87
N PHE A 85 -13.07 -4.95 13.92
CA PHE A 85 -11.67 -5.15 14.34
C PHE A 85 -10.84 -5.88 13.28
N LEU A 86 -11.40 -6.90 12.62
CA LEU A 86 -10.74 -7.57 11.50
C LEU A 86 -10.49 -6.61 10.33
N ALA A 87 -11.47 -5.78 9.97
CA ALA A 87 -11.33 -4.80 8.89
C ALA A 87 -10.25 -3.75 9.19
N VAL A 88 -10.22 -3.22 10.42
CA VAL A 88 -9.18 -2.25 10.83
C VAL A 88 -7.81 -2.92 10.91
N GLY A 89 -7.73 -4.14 11.46
CA GLY A 89 -6.50 -4.94 11.49
C GLY A 89 -5.95 -5.22 10.09
N ALA A 90 -6.82 -5.60 9.15
CA ALA A 90 -6.47 -5.82 7.76
C ALA A 90 -6.00 -4.53 7.06
N ALA A 91 -6.59 -3.37 7.39
CA ALA A 91 -6.19 -2.07 6.85
C ALA A 91 -4.83 -1.57 7.39
N LEU A 92 -4.41 -2.01 8.58
CA LEU A 92 -3.12 -1.64 9.18
C LEU A 92 -1.90 -2.27 8.47
N ILE A 93 -2.09 -3.40 7.78
CA ILE A 93 -1.01 -4.08 7.05
C ILE A 93 -0.55 -3.27 5.81
N PRO A 94 -1.43 -2.87 4.87
CA PRO A 94 -1.04 -1.99 3.78
C PRO A 94 -0.65 -0.59 4.28
N PHE A 95 -1.12 -0.17 5.46
CA PHE A 95 -0.67 1.06 6.10
C PHE A 95 0.83 1.02 6.47
N ASP A 96 1.33 -0.05 7.12
CA ASP A 96 2.79 -0.21 7.39
C ASP A 96 3.61 -0.18 6.09
N ARG A 97 3.09 -0.84 5.04
CA ARG A 97 3.72 -0.90 3.72
C ARG A 97 3.76 0.46 3.02
N TYR A 98 2.67 1.20 3.05
CA TYR A 98 2.55 2.51 2.40
C TYR A 98 3.49 3.55 3.02
N TYR A 99 3.48 3.66 4.35
CA TYR A 99 4.36 4.58 5.05
C TYR A 99 5.81 4.08 5.13
N GLY A 100 6.06 2.83 4.77
CA GLY A 100 7.40 2.25 4.65
C GLY A 100 8.19 2.31 5.97
N PHE A 101 7.50 2.24 7.12
CA PHE A 101 8.16 2.40 8.42
C PHE A 101 9.19 1.29 8.65
N SER A 102 8.85 0.06 8.26
CA SER A 102 9.70 -1.11 8.37
C SER A 102 10.87 -1.12 7.37
N SER A 103 10.64 -0.76 6.10
CA SER A 103 11.70 -0.64 5.09
C SER A 103 12.66 0.50 5.40
N SER A 104 12.14 1.65 5.85
CA SER A 104 12.95 2.81 6.24
C SER A 104 13.89 2.50 7.40
N TRP A 105 13.44 1.79 8.43
CA TRP A 105 14.29 1.44 9.57
C TRP A 105 15.48 0.56 9.15
N MET A 106 15.25 -0.46 8.34
CA MET A 106 16.31 -1.34 7.85
C MET A 106 17.30 -0.58 6.97
N ARG A 107 16.81 0.27 6.06
CA ARG A 107 17.66 1.06 5.18
C ARG A 107 18.55 2.02 5.96
N PHE A 108 17.97 2.79 6.89
CA PHE A 108 18.75 3.68 7.75
C PHE A 108 19.76 2.93 8.62
N SER A 109 19.42 1.73 9.10
CA SER A 109 20.36 0.90 9.87
C SER A 109 21.54 0.42 9.01
N SER A 110 21.27 0.02 7.76
CA SER A 110 22.29 -0.41 6.80
C SER A 110 23.22 0.74 6.42
N THR A 111 22.66 1.91 6.12
CA THR A 111 23.42 3.12 5.77
C THR A 111 24.28 3.58 6.95
N GLN A 112 23.72 3.61 8.17
CA GLN A 112 24.47 3.92 9.39
C GLN A 112 25.66 2.99 9.56
N LEU A 113 25.43 1.67 9.51
CA LEU A 113 26.49 0.67 9.67
C LEU A 113 27.59 0.83 8.61
N SER A 114 27.19 1.08 7.35
CA SER A 114 28.13 1.29 6.25
C SER A 114 29.01 2.53 6.46
N LEU A 115 28.42 3.63 6.95
CA LEU A 115 29.16 4.85 7.29
C LEU A 115 30.11 4.63 8.48
N GLU A 116 29.69 3.92 9.52
CA GLU A 116 30.54 3.58 10.67
C GLU A 116 31.71 2.67 10.30
N MET A 117 31.48 1.70 9.40
CA MET A 117 32.55 0.83 8.88
C MET A 117 33.53 1.65 8.05
N LEU A 118 33.04 2.50 7.15
CA LEU A 118 33.86 3.36 6.30
C LEU A 118 34.69 4.35 7.13
N LEU A 119 34.10 4.95 8.18
CA LEU A 119 34.82 5.86 9.07
C LEU A 119 35.94 5.16 9.83
N ARG A 120 35.69 3.93 10.33
CA ARG A 120 36.72 3.12 10.99
C ARG A 120 37.86 2.75 10.04
N GLU A 121 37.55 2.31 8.83
CA GLU A 121 38.54 2.01 7.78
C GLU A 121 39.42 3.23 7.52
N PHE A 122 38.80 4.40 7.29
CA PHE A 122 39.52 5.65 7.09
C PHE A 122 40.41 6.03 8.28
N GLN A 123 39.98 5.82 9.52
CA GLN A 123 40.79 6.12 10.70
C GLN A 123 42.07 5.28 10.75
N PHE A 124 41.98 3.98 10.41
CA PHE A 124 43.16 3.12 10.32
C PHE A 124 44.09 3.51 9.16
N ASP A 125 43.53 3.74 7.97
CA ASP A 125 44.27 4.19 6.80
C ASP A 125 44.99 5.52 7.06
N TRP A 126 44.35 6.41 7.81
CA TRP A 126 44.92 7.69 8.18
C TRP A 126 46.11 7.56 9.12
N ILE A 127 46.03 6.66 10.12
CA ILE A 127 47.17 6.37 11.02
C ILE A 127 48.33 5.76 10.22
N LEU A 128 48.03 4.85 9.30
CA LEU A 128 49.03 4.28 8.40
C LEU A 128 49.68 5.34 7.50
N LEU A 129 48.91 6.30 7.00
CA LEU A 129 49.46 7.42 6.23
C LEU A 129 50.33 8.34 7.10
N GLN A 130 49.94 8.58 8.35
CA GLN A 130 50.72 9.42 9.27
C GLN A 130 52.04 8.78 9.73
N SER A 131 52.19 7.45 9.65
CA SER A 131 53.47 6.80 9.93
C SER A 131 54.47 6.90 8.77
N GLN A 132 54.04 7.38 7.61
CA GLN A 132 54.87 7.61 6.43
C GLN A 132 55.36 9.08 6.36
N VAL A 133 56.22 9.37 5.38
CA VAL A 133 56.68 10.74 5.11
C VAL A 133 55.47 11.61 4.72
N PHE A 134 55.33 12.76 5.38
CA PHE A 134 54.21 13.66 5.13
C PHE A 134 54.17 14.14 3.68
N SER A 135 52.98 14.03 3.08
CA SER A 135 52.64 14.58 1.77
C SER A 135 51.25 15.20 1.85
N ALA A 136 51.18 16.52 1.67
CA ALA A 136 49.92 17.25 1.65
C ALA A 136 48.99 16.74 0.53
N GLY A 137 49.53 16.55 -0.67
CA GLY A 137 48.76 16.06 -1.83
C GLY A 137 48.15 14.68 -1.60
N THR A 138 48.93 13.72 -1.08
CA THR A 138 48.46 12.37 -0.78
C THR A 138 47.37 12.39 0.31
N SER A 139 47.55 13.23 1.33
CA SER A 139 46.59 13.39 2.42
C SER A 139 45.26 13.97 1.95
N ILE A 140 45.31 15.03 1.13
CA ILE A 140 44.12 15.64 0.53
C ILE A 140 43.40 14.65 -0.39
N GLN A 141 44.15 13.90 -1.19
CA GLN A 141 43.56 12.89 -2.07
C GLN A 141 42.80 11.83 -1.26
N LYS A 142 43.38 11.33 -0.17
CA LYS A 142 42.71 10.37 0.72
C LYS A 142 41.46 10.95 1.37
N LEU A 143 41.48 12.21 1.80
CA LEU A 143 40.30 12.90 2.33
C LEU A 143 39.20 13.03 1.27
N LYS A 144 39.57 13.41 0.03
CA LYS A 144 38.63 13.51 -1.10
C LYS A 144 38.00 12.15 -1.44
N GLU A 145 38.81 11.10 -1.51
CA GLU A 145 38.33 9.73 -1.77
C GLU A 145 37.34 9.28 -0.68
N PHE A 146 37.66 9.53 0.60
CA PHE A 146 36.77 9.21 1.71
C PHE A 146 35.44 9.97 1.63
N THR A 147 35.48 11.29 1.44
CA THR A 147 34.26 12.11 1.29
C THR A 147 33.42 11.62 0.11
N GLY A 148 34.05 11.30 -1.02
CA GLY A 148 33.35 10.73 -2.17
C GLY A 148 32.67 9.38 -1.88
N LYS A 149 33.30 8.51 -1.08
CA LYS A 149 32.68 7.25 -0.64
C LYS A 149 31.48 7.51 0.29
N VAL A 150 31.59 8.47 1.22
CA VAL A 150 30.49 8.89 2.11
C VAL A 150 29.30 9.39 1.29
N ASP A 151 29.53 10.31 0.34
CA ASP A 151 28.49 10.85 -0.53
C ASP A 151 27.87 9.74 -1.40
N GLY A 152 28.67 8.78 -1.86
CA GLY A 152 28.21 7.61 -2.59
C GLY A 152 27.22 6.75 -1.79
N ILE A 153 27.51 6.47 -0.51
CA ILE A 153 26.63 5.72 0.39
C ILE A 153 25.31 6.47 0.60
N ILE A 154 25.37 7.78 0.83
CA ILE A 154 24.17 8.62 1.03
C ILE A 154 23.33 8.67 -0.24
N LYS A 155 23.96 8.83 -1.40
CA LYS A 155 23.28 8.82 -2.69
C LYS A 155 22.58 7.49 -2.95
N GLN A 156 23.25 6.36 -2.69
CA GLN A 156 22.66 5.04 -2.86
C GLN A 156 21.42 4.85 -1.97
N GLU A 157 21.45 5.34 -0.73
CA GLU A 157 20.28 5.35 0.16
C GLU A 157 19.13 6.17 -0.43
N THR A 158 19.44 7.34 -0.98
CA THR A 158 18.45 8.24 -1.59
C THR A 158 17.83 7.61 -2.84
N ASP A 159 18.63 6.99 -3.70
CA ASP A 159 18.15 6.33 -4.91
C ASP A 159 17.26 5.11 -4.58
N ALA A 160 17.64 4.33 -3.57
CA ALA A 160 16.83 3.24 -3.05
C ALA A 160 15.49 3.77 -2.50
N TRP A 161 15.52 4.89 -1.77
CA TRP A 161 14.29 5.53 -1.29
C TRP A 161 13.36 5.98 -2.41
N ILE A 162 13.89 6.63 -3.45
CA ILE A 162 13.11 7.05 -4.61
C ILE A 162 12.45 5.85 -5.29
N THR A 163 13.17 4.74 -5.38
CA THR A 163 12.68 3.50 -5.99
C THR A 163 11.55 2.89 -5.19
N ASP A 164 11.73 2.73 -3.86
CA ASP A 164 10.69 2.24 -2.96
C ASP A 164 9.43 3.12 -3.03
N PHE A 165 9.61 4.44 -3.04
CA PHE A 165 8.51 5.39 -3.12
C PHE A 165 7.70 5.23 -4.42
N LYS A 166 8.37 5.13 -5.57
CA LYS A 166 7.71 4.91 -6.86
C LYS A 166 6.96 3.57 -6.90
N ASN A 167 7.56 2.51 -6.36
CA ASN A 167 6.94 1.19 -6.30
C ASN A 167 5.67 1.21 -5.44
N ASN A 168 5.71 1.89 -4.29
CA ASN A 168 4.54 2.04 -3.42
C ASN A 168 3.38 2.79 -4.12
N ILE A 169 3.67 3.83 -4.90
CA ILE A 169 2.64 4.55 -5.68
C ILE A 169 2.05 3.65 -6.77
N ALA A 170 2.90 2.95 -7.53
CA ALA A 170 2.45 2.07 -8.60
C ALA A 170 1.55 0.93 -8.08
N GLU A 171 1.88 0.38 -6.91
CA GLU A 171 1.07 -0.64 -6.24
C GLU A 171 -0.30 -0.09 -5.81
N LEU A 172 -0.34 1.13 -5.25
CA LEU A 172 -1.61 1.78 -4.92
C LEU A 172 -2.48 2.04 -6.15
N GLU A 173 -1.91 2.56 -7.23
CA GLU A 173 -2.65 2.76 -8.48
C GLU A 173 -3.22 1.44 -9.01
N LYS A 174 -2.45 0.34 -8.91
CA LYS A 174 -2.92 -0.99 -9.30
C LYS A 174 -4.09 -1.47 -8.43
N MET A 175 -4.01 -1.27 -7.11
CA MET A 175 -5.10 -1.64 -6.19
C MET A 175 -6.36 -0.81 -6.46
N LEU A 176 -6.22 0.49 -6.70
CA LEU A 176 -7.35 1.37 -7.04
C LEU A 176 -8.00 0.99 -8.37
N LYS A 177 -7.20 0.68 -9.40
CA LYS A 177 -7.70 0.20 -10.70
C LYS A 177 -8.40 -1.15 -10.57
N ALA A 178 -7.81 -2.11 -9.86
CA ALA A 178 -8.44 -3.41 -9.64
C ALA A 178 -9.80 -3.27 -8.94
N GLY A 179 -9.88 -2.47 -7.88
CA GLY A 179 -11.14 -2.20 -7.20
C GLY A 179 -12.17 -1.43 -8.05
N ALA A 180 -11.71 -0.58 -8.99
CA ALA A 180 -12.60 0.10 -9.93
C ALA A 180 -13.12 -0.86 -11.01
N GLU A 181 -12.28 -1.73 -11.56
CA GLU A 181 -12.66 -2.75 -12.54
C GLU A 181 -13.66 -3.75 -11.94
N GLU A 182 -13.45 -4.21 -10.71
CA GLU A 182 -14.36 -5.10 -9.99
C GLU A 182 -15.75 -4.48 -9.71
N ARG A 183 -15.87 -3.16 -9.80
CA ARG A 183 -17.14 -2.42 -9.55
C ARG A 183 -17.83 -1.98 -10.84
N LYS A 184 -17.22 -2.18 -12.01
CA LYS A 184 -17.84 -1.75 -13.26
C LYS A 184 -19.15 -2.52 -13.47
N PRO A 185 -20.25 -1.82 -13.79
CA PRO A 185 -21.52 -2.48 -14.01
C PRO A 185 -21.43 -3.49 -15.16
N GLY A 186 -22.05 -4.65 -14.97
CA GLY A 186 -22.35 -5.61 -16.04
C GLY A 186 -23.73 -5.35 -16.64
N ALA A 187 -24.14 -6.25 -17.52
CA ALA A 187 -25.48 -6.25 -18.11
C ALA A 187 -26.08 -7.65 -18.10
N ILE A 188 -27.41 -7.73 -18.05
CA ILE A 188 -28.16 -8.97 -18.21
C ILE A 188 -28.93 -8.86 -19.53
N LYS A 189 -28.63 -9.75 -20.46
CA LYS A 189 -29.44 -9.95 -21.66
C LYS A 189 -30.49 -11.02 -21.33
N LEU A 190 -31.73 -10.61 -21.21
CA LEU A 190 -32.83 -11.50 -20.88
C LEU A 190 -33.54 -11.94 -22.16
N MET A 191 -33.69 -13.25 -22.33
CA MET A 191 -34.47 -13.86 -23.40
C MET A 191 -35.72 -14.48 -22.80
N ILE A 192 -36.89 -14.08 -23.30
CA ILE A 192 -38.19 -14.62 -22.89
C ILE A 192 -38.86 -15.19 -24.16
N PRO A 193 -38.68 -16.50 -24.44
CA PRO A 193 -39.12 -17.10 -25.69
C PRO A 193 -40.64 -16.99 -25.92
N ASN A 194 -41.43 -17.06 -24.84
CA ASN A 194 -42.89 -16.99 -24.87
C ASN A 194 -43.44 -15.58 -24.55
N ALA A 195 -42.63 -14.53 -24.66
CA ALA A 195 -43.08 -13.18 -24.33
C ALA A 195 -44.27 -12.68 -25.17
N ARG A 196 -44.42 -13.20 -26.39
CA ARG A 196 -45.49 -12.83 -27.33
C ARG A 196 -46.87 -13.32 -26.91
N ASP A 197 -46.94 -14.29 -26.00
CA ASP A 197 -48.20 -14.83 -25.51
C ASP A 197 -48.86 -13.89 -24.50
N PHE A 198 -48.10 -12.93 -23.96
CA PHE A 198 -48.54 -12.00 -22.92
C PHE A 198 -48.60 -10.56 -23.44
N GLN A 199 -49.54 -9.76 -22.91
CA GLN A 199 -49.68 -8.35 -23.29
C GLN A 199 -48.64 -7.46 -22.61
N ARG A 200 -48.31 -7.70 -21.34
CA ARG A 200 -47.40 -6.85 -20.58
C ARG A 200 -46.61 -7.67 -19.58
N ILE A 201 -45.29 -7.65 -19.71
CA ILE A 201 -44.38 -8.36 -18.81
C ILE A 201 -43.59 -7.31 -18.03
N SER A 202 -43.69 -7.37 -16.71
CA SER A 202 -42.90 -6.57 -15.79
C SER A 202 -41.70 -7.39 -15.30
N ILE A 203 -40.51 -6.89 -15.60
CA ILE A 203 -39.23 -7.46 -15.19
C ILE A 203 -38.74 -6.70 -13.99
N SER A 204 -38.39 -7.43 -12.93
CA SER A 204 -37.75 -6.89 -11.75
C SER A 204 -36.38 -7.52 -11.49
N VAL A 205 -35.40 -6.73 -11.06
CA VAL A 205 -34.12 -7.25 -10.54
C VAL A 205 -34.02 -6.89 -9.06
N ASP A 206 -33.87 -7.92 -8.23
CA ASP A 206 -33.85 -7.85 -6.75
C ASP A 206 -35.03 -7.08 -6.14
N GLY A 207 -36.17 -7.00 -6.84
CA GLY A 207 -37.35 -6.24 -6.39
C GLY A 207 -37.21 -4.71 -6.44
N ALA A 208 -36.08 -4.17 -6.91
CA ALA A 208 -35.79 -2.73 -6.89
C ALA A 208 -35.78 -2.09 -8.29
N PHE A 209 -35.20 -2.77 -9.27
CA PHE A 209 -35.28 -2.34 -10.67
C PHE A 209 -36.58 -2.84 -11.27
N ASN A 210 -37.29 -2.01 -12.05
CA ASN A 210 -38.49 -2.44 -12.78
C ASN A 210 -38.44 -1.95 -14.23
N LYS A 211 -38.67 -2.84 -15.18
CA LYS A 211 -38.78 -2.54 -16.61
C LYS A 211 -39.94 -3.31 -17.21
N GLU A 212 -40.80 -2.62 -17.93
CA GLU A 212 -41.92 -3.25 -18.63
C GLU A 212 -41.61 -3.45 -20.10
N MET A 213 -42.15 -4.52 -20.68
CA MET A 213 -42.03 -4.82 -22.10
C MET A 213 -43.29 -5.51 -22.64
N GLU A 214 -43.52 -5.31 -23.94
CA GLU A 214 -44.66 -5.83 -24.68
C GLU A 214 -44.20 -6.35 -26.05
N GLY A 215 -44.53 -7.60 -26.39
CA GLY A 215 -44.28 -8.20 -27.71
C GLY A 215 -42.82 -8.46 -28.11
N VAL A 216 -41.84 -8.03 -27.32
CA VAL A 216 -40.40 -8.28 -27.55
C VAL A 216 -39.98 -9.57 -26.84
N THR A 217 -39.09 -10.37 -27.42
CA THR A 217 -38.60 -11.63 -26.80
C THR A 217 -37.22 -11.49 -26.17
N GLU A 218 -36.60 -10.33 -26.29
CA GLU A 218 -35.26 -10.01 -25.80
C GLU A 218 -35.27 -8.62 -25.16
N THR A 219 -34.59 -8.46 -24.03
CA THR A 219 -34.31 -7.14 -23.48
C THR A 219 -32.95 -7.12 -22.80
N LEU A 220 -32.28 -5.98 -22.89
CA LEU A 220 -31.04 -5.72 -22.16
C LEU A 220 -31.36 -4.91 -20.91
N ILE A 221 -30.81 -5.36 -19.78
CA ILE A 221 -30.78 -4.65 -18.51
C ILE A 221 -29.32 -4.28 -18.29
N ASP A 222 -28.98 -3.02 -18.48
CA ASP A 222 -27.63 -2.51 -18.26
C ASP A 222 -27.45 -2.03 -16.81
N SER A 223 -26.23 -1.61 -16.48
CA SER A 223 -25.91 -0.98 -15.20
C SER A 223 -26.16 -1.85 -13.96
N ILE A 224 -26.07 -3.18 -14.09
CA ILE A 224 -26.22 -4.11 -12.97
C ILE A 224 -24.89 -4.24 -12.23
N SER A 225 -24.92 -4.08 -10.91
CA SER A 225 -23.73 -4.30 -10.08
C SER A 225 -23.20 -5.73 -10.26
N PRO A 226 -21.90 -5.97 -10.15
CA PRO A 226 -21.38 -7.33 -10.13
C PRO A 226 -21.86 -8.09 -8.89
N GLY A 227 -22.27 -9.34 -9.06
CA GLY A 227 -22.76 -10.19 -7.98
C GLY A 227 -23.96 -11.04 -8.38
N ARG A 228 -24.54 -11.68 -7.36
CA ARG A 228 -25.69 -12.57 -7.52
C ARG A 228 -26.99 -11.77 -7.48
N HIS A 229 -27.73 -11.79 -8.58
CA HIS A 229 -28.97 -11.04 -8.76
C HIS A 229 -30.13 -11.99 -9.05
N GLU A 230 -31.30 -11.73 -8.47
CA GLU A 230 -32.54 -12.42 -8.79
C GLU A 230 -33.32 -11.61 -9.83
N VAL A 231 -33.55 -12.21 -11.00
CA VAL A 231 -34.44 -11.65 -12.02
C VAL A 231 -35.81 -12.27 -11.89
N SER A 232 -36.81 -11.46 -11.59
CA SER A 232 -38.22 -11.84 -11.49
C SER A 232 -39.01 -11.32 -12.68
N LEU A 233 -39.88 -12.16 -13.23
CA LEU A 233 -40.87 -11.82 -14.25
C LEU A 233 -42.26 -11.89 -13.63
N SER A 234 -43.10 -10.91 -13.90
CA SER A 234 -44.51 -10.92 -13.54
C SER A 234 -45.36 -10.46 -14.73
N THR A 235 -46.45 -11.17 -15.00
CA THR A 235 -47.36 -10.86 -16.11
C THR A 235 -48.78 -11.29 -15.76
N VAL A 236 -49.74 -10.71 -16.45
CA VAL A 236 -51.15 -11.10 -16.38
C VAL A 236 -51.58 -11.56 -17.76
N ASP A 237 -52.12 -12.77 -17.86
CA ASP A 237 -52.68 -13.31 -19.10
C ASP A 237 -53.99 -12.57 -19.47
N LYS A 238 -54.42 -12.67 -20.73
CA LYS A 238 -55.68 -12.12 -21.24
C LYS A 238 -56.91 -12.66 -20.49
N SER A 239 -56.78 -13.80 -19.82
CA SER A 239 -57.77 -14.41 -18.94
C SER A 239 -57.85 -13.79 -17.53
N GLY A 240 -56.92 -12.90 -17.18
CA GLY A 240 -56.80 -12.31 -15.84
C GLY A 240 -55.95 -13.13 -14.85
N SER A 241 -55.32 -14.22 -15.30
CA SER A 241 -54.45 -15.06 -14.46
C SER A 241 -53.06 -14.45 -14.32
N GLU A 242 -52.55 -14.34 -13.08
CA GLU A 242 -51.18 -13.86 -12.81
C GLU A 242 -50.15 -14.99 -12.94
N HIS A 243 -49.04 -14.69 -13.61
CA HIS A 243 -47.90 -15.59 -13.75
C HIS A 243 -46.64 -14.91 -13.22
N ARG A 244 -45.84 -15.63 -12.44
CA ARG A 244 -44.57 -15.15 -11.88
C ARG A 244 -43.49 -16.22 -11.95
N GLU A 245 -42.32 -15.84 -12.47
CA GLU A 245 -41.14 -16.70 -12.57
C GLU A 245 -39.90 -15.96 -12.07
N ALA A 246 -38.97 -16.63 -11.40
CA ALA A 246 -37.74 -16.02 -10.91
C ALA A 246 -36.52 -16.88 -11.24
N LYS A 247 -35.41 -16.23 -11.60
CA LYS A 247 -34.14 -16.90 -11.89
C LYS A 247 -32.96 -16.11 -11.33
N VAL A 248 -32.07 -16.84 -10.65
CA VAL A 248 -30.84 -16.27 -10.09
C VAL A 248 -29.74 -16.28 -11.14
N VAL A 249 -29.06 -15.15 -11.28
CA VAL A 249 -28.03 -14.88 -12.28
C VAL A 249 -26.80 -14.33 -11.56
N ASP A 250 -25.62 -14.79 -11.96
CA ASP A 250 -24.35 -14.26 -11.46
C ASP A 250 -23.78 -13.31 -12.51
N VAL A 251 -23.72 -12.01 -12.19
CA VAL A 251 -23.26 -10.95 -13.09
C VAL A 251 -21.81 -10.62 -12.76
N THR A 252 -20.92 -10.76 -13.74
CA THR A 252 -19.52 -10.37 -13.57
C THR A 252 -19.29 -8.97 -14.12
N ALA A 253 -18.31 -8.26 -13.57
CA ALA A 253 -18.03 -6.88 -13.94
C ALA A 253 -17.74 -6.73 -15.44
N SER A 254 -18.35 -5.73 -16.07
CA SER A 254 -18.18 -5.41 -17.50
C SER A 254 -18.51 -6.55 -18.48
N THR A 255 -19.30 -7.55 -18.07
CA THR A 255 -19.78 -8.59 -18.99
C THR A 255 -21.30 -8.52 -19.16
N THR A 256 -21.78 -9.05 -20.28
CA THR A 256 -23.20 -9.27 -20.50
C THR A 256 -23.50 -10.75 -20.29
N VAL A 257 -24.36 -11.06 -19.31
CA VAL A 257 -24.81 -12.42 -19.05
C VAL A 257 -26.14 -12.66 -19.74
N SER A 258 -26.20 -13.66 -20.62
CA SER A 258 -27.43 -14.04 -21.32
C SER A 258 -28.21 -15.06 -20.51
N VAL A 259 -29.51 -14.82 -20.31
CA VAL A 259 -30.37 -15.63 -19.45
C VAL A 259 -31.71 -15.86 -20.12
N ASP A 260 -32.02 -17.13 -20.34
CA ASP A 260 -33.31 -17.55 -20.85
C ASP A 260 -34.28 -17.81 -19.68
N VAL A 261 -35.46 -17.21 -19.72
CA VAL A 261 -36.52 -17.41 -18.74
C VAL A 261 -37.85 -17.61 -19.47
N THR A 262 -38.47 -18.77 -19.25
CA THR A 262 -39.78 -19.09 -19.82
C THR A 262 -40.84 -18.95 -18.75
N ILE A 263 -41.84 -18.11 -18.98
CA ILE A 263 -42.95 -17.89 -18.04
C ILE A 263 -43.88 -19.12 -18.09
N ARG A 264 -44.28 -19.65 -16.93
CA ARG A 264 -45.18 -20.82 -16.82
C ARG A 264 -46.49 -20.47 -16.16
#